data_AF-A0A354CYH6-F1
#
_entry.id   AF-A0A354CYH6-F1
#
_cell.length_a   1.000
_cell.length_b   1.000
_cell.length_c   1.000
_cell.angle_alpha   90.00
_cell.angle_beta   90.00
_cell.angle_gamma   90.00
#
_symmetry.space_group_name_H-M   'P 1'
#
loop_
_entity.id
_entity.type
_entity.pdbx_description
1 polymer ?
#
loop_
_entity_poly.entity_id
_entity_poly.type
_entity_poly.pdbx_seq_one_letter_code
_entity_poly.pdbx_strand_id
1 'polypeptide(L)'
;MAKSRKRLARRTRPRSKGKSRFKVSGVRDEAKRNWIRSKACCVSGARPGESVLWPWTRWGRQRPAVIVAAHAKARGAGGTDAELVPLERALHEEQHRIGARSFERKYAYHLRGETLREVAAAYDAAWRAAQAGAGP
;
A
#
# COMPACT_ATOMS: atom_id res chain seq x y z
N MET A 1 -8.91 58.43 16.07
CA MET A 1 -9.88 57.31 16.04
C MET A 1 -9.35 56.22 15.11
N ALA A 2 -8.96 55.05 15.65
CA ALA A 2 -8.36 53.98 14.87
C ALA A 2 -9.42 53.14 14.14
N LYS A 3 -9.33 53.03 12.81
CA LYS A 3 -10.22 52.20 11.98
C LYS A 3 -9.98 50.72 12.28
N SER A 4 -10.96 50.07 12.88
CA SER A 4 -10.98 48.61 13.11
C SER A 4 -10.86 47.86 11.77
N ARG A 5 -9.80 47.05 11.61
CA ARG A 5 -9.61 46.19 10.44
C ARG A 5 -10.55 45.00 10.54
N LYS A 6 -11.55 44.90 9.65
CA LYS A 6 -12.45 43.74 9.53
C LYS A 6 -11.61 42.46 9.35
N ARG A 7 -11.79 41.47 10.24
CA ARG A 7 -11.25 40.12 10.07
C ARG A 7 -11.82 39.50 8.80
N LEU A 8 -10.95 39.19 7.83
CA LEU A 8 -11.32 38.39 6.66
C LEU A 8 -11.79 37.01 7.15
N ALA A 9 -13.06 36.69 6.90
CA ALA A 9 -13.61 35.37 7.22
C ALA A 9 -12.78 34.29 6.51
N ARG A 10 -12.27 33.34 7.30
CA ARG A 10 -11.42 32.24 6.83
C ARG A 10 -12.25 31.39 5.85
N ARG A 11 -11.99 31.53 4.55
CA ARG A 11 -12.71 30.84 3.47
C ARG A 11 -12.70 29.34 3.76
N THR A 12 -13.84 28.78 4.16
CA THR A 12 -13.99 27.34 4.35
C THR A 12 -13.73 26.66 3.01
N ARG A 13 -12.73 25.76 2.96
CA ARG A 13 -12.44 24.98 1.74
C ARG A 13 -13.75 24.34 1.25
N PRO A 14 -14.12 24.49 -0.03
CA PRO A 14 -15.33 23.88 -0.55
C PRO A 14 -15.25 22.36 -0.33
N ARG A 15 -16.21 21.82 0.44
CA ARG A 15 -16.38 20.37 0.53
C ARG A 15 -16.77 19.88 -0.86
N SER A 16 -16.02 18.94 -1.42
CA SER A 16 -16.32 18.37 -2.73
C SER A 16 -17.71 17.74 -2.70
N LYS A 17 -18.68 18.35 -3.38
CA LYS A 17 -20.05 17.83 -3.59
C LYS A 17 -20.13 16.79 -4.73
N GLY A 18 -18.99 16.32 -5.24
CA GLY A 18 -18.95 15.33 -6.32
C GLY A 18 -19.00 13.91 -5.78
N LYS A 19 -19.89 13.07 -6.34
CA LYS A 19 -19.77 11.61 -6.21
C LYS A 19 -18.34 11.23 -6.63
N SER A 20 -17.66 10.41 -5.83
CA SER A 20 -16.33 9.90 -6.17
C SER A 20 -16.38 9.33 -7.59
N ARG A 21 -15.56 9.86 -8.51
CA ARG A 21 -15.47 9.37 -9.89
C ARG A 21 -15.05 7.89 -9.94
N PHE A 22 -14.40 7.42 -8.87
CA PHE A 22 -14.00 6.04 -8.69
C PHE A 22 -14.99 5.37 -7.73
N LYS A 23 -15.79 4.43 -8.23
CA LYS A 23 -16.50 3.49 -7.36
C LYS A 23 -15.44 2.66 -6.66
N VAL A 24 -15.18 2.95 -5.38
CA VAL A 24 -14.35 2.08 -4.55
C VAL A 24 -15.13 0.78 -4.40
N SER A 25 -14.77 -0.22 -5.20
CA SER A 25 -15.39 -1.54 -5.20
C SER A 25 -14.77 -2.38 -4.08
N GLY A 26 -15.60 -2.95 -3.22
CA GLY A 26 -15.20 -3.90 -2.19
C GLY A 26 -15.26 -3.32 -0.77
N VAL A 27 -15.70 -4.17 0.17
CA VAL A 27 -15.62 -3.90 1.61
C VAL A 27 -14.16 -4.00 2.03
N ARG A 28 -13.73 -3.07 2.89
CA ARG A 28 -12.38 -3.07 3.44
C ARG A 28 -12.26 -4.22 4.45
N ASP A 29 -11.32 -5.13 4.21
CA ASP A 29 -11.04 -6.26 5.10
C ASP A 29 -9.84 -5.92 5.99
N GLU A 30 -10.11 -5.38 7.18
CA GLU A 30 -9.03 -4.97 8.08
C GLU A 30 -8.28 -6.18 8.68
N ALA A 31 -8.93 -7.34 8.81
CA ALA A 31 -8.29 -8.56 9.30
C ALA A 31 -7.23 -9.03 8.30
N LYS A 32 -7.60 -9.14 7.02
CA LYS A 32 -6.65 -9.48 5.96
C LYS A 32 -5.53 -8.45 5.84
N ARG A 33 -5.84 -7.16 5.94
CA ARG A 33 -4.83 -6.09 5.90
C ARG A 33 -3.81 -6.22 7.02
N ASN A 34 -4.26 -6.50 8.24
CA ASN A 34 -3.37 -6.73 9.38
C ASN A 34 -2.51 -7.98 9.17
N TRP A 35 -3.10 -9.06 8.66
CA TRP A 35 -2.36 -10.28 8.32
C TRP A 35 -1.31 -10.04 7.24
N ILE A 36 -1.61 -9.27 6.19
CA ILE A 36 -0.61 -8.89 5.17
C ILE A 36 0.51 -8.06 5.79
N ARG A 37 0.20 -7.06 6.64
CA ARG A 37 1.21 -6.22 7.31
C ARG A 37 2.14 -7.01 8.23
N SER A 38 1.74 -8.19 8.68
CA SER A 38 2.57 -9.06 9.52
C SER A 38 3.51 -9.95 8.72
N LYS A 39 3.41 -9.98 7.37
CA LYS A 39 4.30 -10.77 6.51
C LYS A 39 5.55 -10.00 6.14
N ALA A 40 6.56 -10.73 5.66
CA ALA A 40 7.74 -10.14 5.05
C ALA A 40 7.39 -9.46 3.72
N CYS A 41 8.14 -8.42 3.35
CA CYS A 41 8.01 -7.81 2.03
C CYS A 41 8.27 -8.84 0.93
N CYS A 42 7.39 -8.93 -0.06
CA CYS A 42 7.54 -9.88 -1.17
C CYS A 42 8.70 -9.56 -2.13
N VAL A 43 9.31 -8.37 -2.02
CA VAL A 43 10.44 -7.95 -2.87
C VAL A 43 11.75 -7.93 -2.08
N SER A 44 11.81 -7.25 -0.93
CA SER A 44 13.05 -7.17 -0.14
C SER A 44 13.25 -8.32 0.84
N GLY A 45 12.22 -9.12 1.12
CA GLY A 45 12.26 -10.16 2.17
C GLY A 45 12.24 -9.61 3.60
N ALA A 46 12.29 -8.28 3.77
CA ALA A 46 12.37 -7.64 5.07
C ALA A 46 11.11 -7.89 5.91
N ARG A 47 11.29 -8.19 7.20
CA ARG A 47 10.20 -8.35 8.16
C ARG A 47 9.87 -7.02 8.84
N PRO A 48 8.64 -6.84 9.38
CA PRO A 48 8.30 -5.64 10.15
C PRO A 48 9.32 -5.38 11.26
N GLY A 49 9.85 -4.16 11.31
CA GLY A 49 10.84 -3.75 12.32
C GLY A 49 12.30 -4.09 11.98
N GLU A 50 12.56 -4.87 10.93
CA GLU A 50 13.92 -5.19 10.48
C GLU A 50 14.63 -3.96 9.91
N SER A 51 15.93 -3.84 10.14
CA SER A 51 16.71 -2.71 9.65
C SER A 51 16.92 -2.81 8.14
N VAL A 52 16.36 -1.88 7.37
CA VAL A 52 16.50 -1.84 5.91
C VAL A 52 17.17 -0.55 5.43
N LEU A 53 17.98 -0.69 4.38
CA LEU A 53 18.58 0.44 3.68
C LEU A 53 17.52 1.09 2.78
N TRP A 54 17.16 2.33 3.08
CA TRP A 54 16.18 3.04 2.27
C TRP A 54 16.78 3.44 0.90
N PRO A 55 16.20 3.01 -0.24
CA PRO A 55 16.84 3.12 -1.56
C PRO A 55 17.11 4.57 -2.00
N TRP A 56 16.42 5.56 -1.44
CA TRP A 56 16.54 6.99 -1.76
C TRP A 56 17.27 7.80 -0.70
N THR A 57 17.69 7.19 0.41
CA THR A 57 18.54 7.90 1.37
C THR A 57 19.98 7.84 0.89
N ARG A 58 20.46 8.94 0.30
CA ARG A 58 21.84 9.14 -0.20
C ARG A 58 22.94 8.92 0.86
N TRP A 59 22.57 8.66 2.12
CA TRP A 59 23.45 8.56 3.28
C TRP A 59 23.27 7.26 4.07
N GLY A 60 22.67 6.23 3.47
CA GLY A 60 22.58 4.90 4.07
C GLY A 60 21.89 4.85 5.43
N ARG A 61 20.92 5.74 5.69
CA ARG A 61 20.16 5.72 6.94
C ARG A 61 19.28 4.48 6.96
N GLN A 62 19.71 3.52 7.76
CA GLN A 62 18.92 2.38 8.12
C GLN A 62 17.66 2.82 8.89
N ARG A 63 16.51 2.25 8.52
CA ARG A 63 15.24 2.47 9.21
C ARG A 63 14.54 1.14 9.42
N PRO A 64 13.71 1.02 10.47
CA PRO A 64 12.88 -0.16 10.63
C PRO A 64 11.94 -0.27 9.42
N ALA A 65 11.87 -1.47 8.84
CA ALA A 65 11.00 -1.80 7.73
C ALA A 65 9.55 -1.68 8.18
N VAL A 66 8.81 -0.82 7.49
CA VAL A 66 7.37 -0.65 7.70
C VAL A 66 6.66 -1.38 6.56
N ILE A 67 6.02 -2.50 6.86
CA ILE A 67 5.25 -3.26 5.87
C ILE A 67 3.85 -2.68 5.73
N VAL A 68 3.44 -2.46 4.49
CA VAL A 68 2.12 -1.97 4.13
C VAL A 68 1.39 -3.02 3.29
N ALA A 69 0.07 -3.05 3.42
CA ALA A 69 -0.80 -3.82 2.55
C ALA A 69 -1.01 -3.03 1.25
N ALA A 70 -0.18 -3.33 0.25
CA ALA A 70 -0.19 -2.68 -1.05
C ALA A 70 -1.16 -3.39 -2.00
N HIS A 71 -1.89 -2.63 -2.81
CA HIS A 71 -2.74 -3.21 -3.84
C HIS A 71 -1.93 -3.49 -5.11
N ALA A 72 -1.95 -4.73 -5.60
CA ALA A 72 -1.36 -5.10 -6.88
C ALA A 72 -2.04 -4.36 -8.05
N LYS A 73 -3.35 -4.14 -7.94
CA LYS A 73 -4.14 -3.30 -8.84
C LYS A 73 -4.62 -2.05 -8.10
N ALA A 74 -4.41 -0.87 -8.68
CA ALA A 74 -4.83 0.37 -8.03
C ALA A 74 -6.34 0.37 -7.70
N ARG A 75 -6.73 0.87 -6.51
CA ARG A 75 -8.15 0.96 -6.11
C ARG A 75 -8.99 1.79 -7.09
N GLY A 76 -8.43 2.84 -7.68
CA GLY A 76 -9.08 3.63 -8.73
C GLY A 76 -9.34 2.86 -10.03
N ALA A 77 -8.63 1.75 -10.26
CA ALA A 77 -8.84 0.83 -11.39
C ALA A 77 -9.70 -0.39 -11.00
N GLY A 78 -10.40 -0.34 -9.86
CA GLY A 78 -11.22 -1.44 -9.35
C GLY A 78 -10.43 -2.53 -8.62
N GLY A 79 -9.24 -2.21 -8.11
CA GLY A 79 -8.51 -3.12 -7.22
C GLY A 79 -9.23 -3.30 -5.88
N THR A 80 -9.23 -4.52 -5.36
CA THR A 80 -9.91 -4.88 -4.10
C THR A 80 -8.92 -5.39 -3.05
N ASP A 81 -9.37 -5.56 -1.80
CA ASP A 81 -8.53 -6.15 -0.76
C ASP A 81 -8.23 -7.66 -1.01
N ALA A 82 -8.83 -8.28 -2.04
CA ALA A 82 -8.38 -9.58 -2.55
C ALA A 82 -6.96 -9.51 -3.13
N GLU A 83 -6.59 -8.40 -3.76
CA GLU A 83 -5.34 -8.21 -4.50
C GLU A 83 -4.27 -7.48 -3.66
N LEU A 84 -4.10 -7.89 -2.40
CA LEU A 84 -3.12 -7.31 -1.48
C LEU A 84 -1.79 -8.07 -1.48
N VAL A 85 -0.68 -7.33 -1.45
CA VAL A 85 0.67 -7.85 -1.28
C VAL A 85 1.40 -7.10 -0.15
N PRO A 86 2.29 -7.78 0.60
CA PRO A 86 3.13 -7.12 1.59
C PRO A 86 4.29 -6.42 0.88
N LEU A 87 4.31 -5.09 0.94
CA LEU A 87 5.44 -4.29 0.47
C LEU A 87 6.02 -3.46 1.60
N GLU A 88 7.33 -3.30 1.59
CA GLU A 88 7.97 -2.26 2.38
C GLU A 88 7.44 -0.89 1.92
N ARG A 89 7.24 0.05 2.86
CA ARG A 89 6.73 1.39 2.57
C ARG A 89 7.50 2.06 1.44
N ALA A 90 8.83 1.93 1.43
CA ALA A 90 9.65 2.44 0.35
C ALA A 90 9.22 1.82 -0.99
N LEU A 91 9.33 0.50 -1.13
CA LEU A 91 8.96 -0.18 -2.36
C LEU A 91 7.51 0.11 -2.81
N HIS A 92 6.57 0.30 -1.88
CA HIS A 92 5.21 0.75 -2.19
C HIS A 92 5.14 2.19 -2.75
N GLU A 93 5.86 3.14 -2.16
CA GLU A 93 5.97 4.51 -2.69
C GLU A 93 6.64 4.52 -4.08
N GLU A 94 7.62 3.65 -4.28
CA GLU A 94 8.28 3.48 -5.57
C GLU A 94 7.33 2.89 -6.61
N GLN A 95 6.56 1.86 -6.26
CA GLN A 95 5.51 1.28 -7.11
C GLN A 95 4.52 2.37 -7.57
N HIS A 96 4.11 3.27 -6.67
CA HIS A 96 3.27 4.42 -7.04
C HIS A 96 3.96 5.40 -7.99
N ARG A 97 5.28 5.60 -7.84
CA ARG A 97 6.06 6.55 -8.66
C ARG A 97 6.31 6.04 -10.08
N ILE A 98 6.70 4.78 -10.24
CA ILE A 98 7.09 4.22 -11.56
C ILE A 98 5.97 3.42 -12.24
N GLY A 99 4.91 3.11 -11.50
CA GLY A 99 3.79 2.28 -11.95
C GLY A 99 4.07 0.78 -11.84
N ALA A 100 3.00 -0.01 -11.73
CA ALA A 100 3.07 -1.45 -11.46
C ALA A 100 3.91 -2.23 -12.49
N ARG A 101 3.73 -2.00 -13.79
CA ARG A 101 4.48 -2.72 -14.85
C ARG A 101 5.99 -2.45 -14.79
N SER A 102 6.36 -1.18 -14.60
CA SER A 102 7.76 -0.78 -14.46
C SER A 102 8.38 -1.36 -13.18
N PHE A 103 7.58 -1.42 -12.11
CA PHE A 103 7.97 -2.02 -10.84
C PHE A 103 8.19 -3.53 -10.98
N GLU A 104 7.25 -4.26 -11.57
CA GLU A 104 7.37 -5.69 -11.87
C GLU A 104 8.63 -5.98 -12.69
N ARG A 105 8.89 -5.19 -13.74
CA ARG A 105 10.11 -5.33 -14.55
C ARG A 105 11.39 -5.04 -13.75
N LYS A 106 11.39 -3.99 -12.92
CA LYS A 106 12.56 -3.61 -12.11
C LYS A 106 12.89 -4.67 -11.06
N TYR A 107 11.88 -5.31 -10.49
CA TYR A 107 12.03 -6.29 -9.41
C TYR A 107 11.75 -7.74 -9.85
N ALA A 108 11.78 -8.02 -11.16
CA ALA A 108 11.42 -9.33 -11.72
C ALA A 108 12.21 -10.50 -11.08
N TYR A 109 13.50 -10.30 -10.81
CA TYR A 109 14.33 -11.29 -10.11
C TYR A 109 13.80 -11.60 -8.70
N HIS A 110 13.42 -10.57 -7.95
CA HIS A 110 12.92 -10.70 -6.57
C HIS A 110 11.52 -11.31 -6.53
N LEU A 111 10.69 -10.98 -7.54
CA LEU A 111 9.37 -11.56 -7.74
C LEU A 111 9.42 -12.93 -8.44
N ARG A 112 10.61 -13.49 -8.72
CA ARG A 112 10.79 -14.79 -9.40
C ARG A 112 10.10 -14.87 -10.77
N GLY A 113 9.99 -13.74 -11.46
CA GLY A 113 9.28 -13.64 -12.74
C GLY A 113 7.76 -13.51 -12.62
N GLU A 114 7.20 -13.56 -11.40
CA GLU A 114 5.77 -13.40 -11.17
C GLU A 114 5.36 -11.92 -11.23
N THR A 115 4.13 -11.68 -11.65
CA THR A 115 3.46 -10.39 -11.56
C THR A 115 2.97 -10.13 -10.14
N LEU A 116 2.75 -8.86 -9.78
CA LEU A 116 2.19 -8.52 -8.47
C LEU A 116 0.79 -9.14 -8.27
N ARG A 117 0.06 -9.41 -9.35
CA ARG A 117 -1.24 -10.08 -9.29
C ARG A 117 -1.13 -11.55 -8.91
N GLU A 118 -0.18 -12.27 -9.50
CA GLU A 118 0.07 -13.68 -9.16
C GLU A 118 0.53 -13.80 -7.71
N VAL A 119 1.45 -12.93 -7.29
CA VAL A 119 1.87 -12.84 -5.88
C VAL A 119 0.67 -12.54 -4.96
N ALA A 120 -0.20 -11.60 -5.35
CA ALA A 120 -1.40 -11.29 -4.57
C ALA A 120 -2.38 -12.48 -4.48
N ALA A 121 -2.55 -13.24 -5.57
CA ALA A 121 -3.37 -14.44 -5.59
C ALA A 121 -2.83 -15.52 -4.63
N ALA A 122 -1.51 -15.71 -4.58
CA ALA A 122 -0.88 -16.61 -3.62
C ALA A 122 -1.14 -16.19 -2.17
N TYR A 123 -1.03 -14.89 -1.86
CA TYR A 123 -1.36 -14.38 -0.53
C TYR A 123 -2.85 -14.48 -0.19
N ASP A 124 -3.74 -14.29 -1.15
CA ASP A 124 -5.18 -14.49 -0.94
C ASP A 124 -5.51 -15.96 -0.64
N ALA A 125 -4.93 -16.89 -1.39
CA ALA A 125 -5.07 -18.32 -1.12
C ALA A 125 -4.55 -18.70 0.27
N ALA A 126 -3.35 -18.22 0.64
CA ALA A 126 -2.77 -18.45 1.95
C ALA A 126 -3.59 -17.84 3.10
N TRP A 127 -4.19 -16.65 2.89
CA TRP A 127 -5.12 -16.04 3.85
C TRP A 127 -6.35 -16.92 4.05
N ARG A 128 -7.00 -17.35 2.97
CA ARG A 128 -8.19 -18.22 3.04
C ARG A 128 -7.88 -19.55 3.74
N ALA A 129 -6.72 -20.15 3.45
CA ALA A 129 -6.27 -21.37 4.12
C ALA A 129 -6.05 -21.16 5.63
N ALA A 130 -5.44 -20.03 6.02
CA ALA A 130 -5.25 -19.69 7.43
C ALA A 130 -6.59 -19.51 8.17
N GLN A 131 -7.59 -18.94 7.51
CA GLN A 131 -8.93 -18.79 8.08
C GLN A 131 -9.68 -20.13 8.17
N ALA A 132 -9.48 -21.04 7.22
CA ALA A 132 -10.09 -22.37 7.24
C ALA A 132 -9.49 -23.29 8.33
N GLY A 133 -8.20 -23.14 8.64
CA GLY A 133 -7.53 -23.85 9.73
C GLY A 133 -7.77 -23.27 11.13
N ALA A 134 -8.42 -22.11 11.22
CA ALA A 134 -8.78 -21.45 12.48
C ALA A 134 -10.21 -21.80 12.96
N GLY A 135 -10.76 -22.93 12.51
CA GLY A 135 -12.00 -23.49 13.07
C GLY A 135 -11.85 -23.86 14.55
N PRO A 136 -12.94 -23.79 15.33
CA PRO A 136 -12.95 -23.70 16.79
C PRO A 136 -12.23 -24.84 17.53
#